data_AF-A0A7V8YFW8-F1
#
_entry.id   AF-A0A7V8YFW8-F1
#
_cell.length_a   1.000
_cell.length_b   1.000
_cell.length_c   1.000
_cell.angle_alpha   90.00
_cell.angle_beta   90.00
_cell.angle_gamma   90.00
#
_symmetry.space_group_name_H-M   'P 1'
#
loop_
_entity.id
_entity.type
_entity.pdbx_description
1 polymer ?
#
loop_
_entity_poly.entity_id
_entity_poly.type
_entity_poly.pdbx_seq_one_letter_code
_entity_poly.pdbx_strand_id
1 'polypeptide(L)'
;MLLWLAACSPSDGPPSEEPAGWSAEPLDLLVLGQRLVRSGPVAASEVVCTAETDPTERHVVDGSAETVELYGLLADTAYRCEIAAGDAVDVVTFRTEPLPEWLPSWHLEEADGDGAYTIFNHGTDERNAREAKILVVDPEGRLRWYYDVPYDAADLDVSFLGDGEVLYGGGYAAPPTVIDLAGTVLLRAVDVDVYHHHAEQLDDGTFVALTIDPNTDGSAEWTGMEIEILDPAMTETVWSWRTQRGIDEGWLEAPLAGDDPYHMNSVAVLADAVYPSFRNAEAVVKLDRSTGDRVWTLGPEGDFTLLDALGAPADAAEWFYGAHAPEHDGDRILFHDNGFRRPGERTTRIVEMVIDEAALTARVAWEYTEPGWYEPIWGDVDRLENGHVLYTRAHCGTCLPDDPSTTEIAELDPETLSVVWRLVMDDVHDAGYRAERIDGCAIFANARYCAAL
;
A
#
# COMPACT_ATOMS: atom_id res chain seq x y z
N MET A 1 -5.36 19.02 79.55
CA MET A 1 -4.01 18.46 79.76
C MET A 1 -4.04 17.06 79.16
N LEU A 2 -3.87 16.98 77.83
CA LEU A 2 -3.99 15.74 77.05
C LEU A 2 -2.60 15.16 76.79
N LEU A 3 -2.45 13.86 77.05
CA LEU A 3 -1.28 13.04 76.74
C LEU A 3 -1.17 12.80 75.23
N TRP A 4 0.05 12.86 74.71
CA TRP A 4 0.43 12.34 73.38
C TRP A 4 0.90 10.89 73.52
N LEU A 5 0.31 10.00 72.72
CA LEU A 5 0.74 8.62 72.49
C LEU A 5 1.58 8.59 71.20
N ALA A 6 2.74 7.95 71.28
CA ALA A 6 3.61 7.66 70.14
C ALA A 6 3.05 6.47 69.34
N ALA A 7 3.06 6.57 68.00
CA ALA A 7 2.78 5.47 67.09
C ALA A 7 4.08 5.04 66.37
N CYS A 8 4.29 3.73 66.32
CA CYS A 8 5.43 3.08 65.67
C CYS A 8 5.38 3.22 64.13
N SER A 9 6.56 3.32 63.53
CA SER A 9 6.79 3.26 62.09
C SER A 9 6.82 1.79 61.62
N PRO A 10 6.25 1.43 60.45
CA PRO A 10 6.44 0.10 59.88
C PRO A 10 7.86 -0.03 59.34
N SER A 11 8.48 -1.18 59.61
CA SER A 11 9.78 -1.55 59.06
C SER A 11 9.65 -1.89 57.57
N ASP A 12 10.33 -1.12 56.72
CA ASP A 12 10.60 -1.49 55.33
C ASP A 12 11.48 -2.75 55.33
N GLY A 13 10.92 -3.87 54.88
CA GLY A 13 11.72 -5.03 54.48
C GLY A 13 12.50 -4.71 53.20
N PRO A 14 13.65 -5.39 52.95
CA PRO A 14 14.35 -5.22 51.68
C PRO A 14 13.41 -5.59 50.52
N PRO A 15 13.48 -4.88 49.37
CA PRO A 15 12.73 -5.28 48.19
C PRO A 15 13.11 -6.73 47.86
N SER A 16 12.11 -7.60 47.73
CA SER A 16 12.32 -8.92 47.13
C SER A 16 12.82 -8.67 45.71
N GLU A 17 14.05 -9.07 45.41
CA GLU A 17 14.51 -9.20 44.03
C GLU A 17 13.52 -10.15 43.36
N GLU A 18 12.75 -9.64 42.40
CA GLU A 18 11.99 -10.51 41.52
C GLU A 18 12.97 -11.46 40.83
N PRO A 19 12.65 -12.75 40.72
CA PRO A 19 13.54 -13.69 40.04
C PRO A 19 13.78 -13.19 38.62
N ALA A 20 15.05 -13.16 38.22
CA ALA A 20 15.46 -12.87 36.85
C ALA A 20 14.72 -13.83 35.90
N GLY A 21 13.96 -13.29 34.95
CA GLY A 21 13.09 -14.06 34.06
C GLY A 21 12.53 -13.19 32.94
N TRP A 22 11.81 -13.82 32.02
CA TRP A 22 11.17 -13.13 30.90
C TRP A 22 9.67 -12.95 31.15
N SER A 23 9.15 -11.78 30.78
CA SER A 23 7.71 -11.49 30.71
C SER A 23 7.30 -11.18 29.27
N ALA A 24 6.00 -11.33 28.99
CA ALA A 24 5.39 -10.93 27.74
C ALA A 24 4.40 -9.80 28.00
N GLU A 25 4.49 -8.73 27.23
CA GLU A 25 3.65 -7.55 27.31
C GLU A 25 3.09 -7.26 25.91
N PRO A 26 1.81 -6.91 25.75
CA PRO A 26 1.27 -6.49 24.46
C PRO A 26 1.99 -5.23 23.95
N LEU A 27 2.14 -5.09 22.64
CA LEU A 27 2.55 -3.81 22.06
C LEU A 27 1.33 -2.89 21.99
N ASP A 28 1.39 -1.76 22.71
CA ASP A 28 0.33 -0.76 22.69
C ASP A 28 0.07 -0.31 21.24
N LEU A 29 -1.21 -0.18 20.86
CA LEU A 29 -1.74 0.15 19.51
C LEU A 29 -1.82 -1.02 18.50
N LEU A 30 -1.30 -2.20 18.82
CA LEU A 30 -1.25 -3.33 17.87
C LEU A 30 -1.71 -4.63 18.52
N VAL A 31 -2.79 -5.21 18.00
CA VAL A 31 -3.36 -6.47 18.55
C VAL A 31 -2.51 -7.70 18.19
N LEU A 32 -1.56 -7.59 17.25
CA LEU A 32 -0.84 -8.72 16.65
C LEU A 32 0.67 -8.69 16.88
N GLY A 33 1.11 -8.04 17.95
CA GLY A 33 2.51 -8.02 18.36
C GLY A 33 2.72 -8.18 19.87
N GLN A 34 3.88 -8.70 20.25
CA GLN A 34 4.25 -8.99 21.64
C GLN A 34 5.67 -8.51 21.91
N ARG A 35 5.87 -7.81 23.03
CA ARG A 35 7.18 -7.49 23.56
C ARG A 35 7.56 -8.50 24.64
N LEU A 36 8.68 -9.18 24.46
CA LEU A 36 9.30 -10.02 25.48
C LEU A 36 10.38 -9.20 26.18
N VAL A 37 10.28 -9.07 27.50
CA VAL A 37 11.20 -8.25 28.31
C VAL A 37 11.91 -9.14 29.33
N ARG A 38 13.22 -8.99 29.48
CA ARG A 38 13.99 -9.69 30.51
C ARG A 38 14.26 -8.82 31.72
N SER A 39 14.08 -9.37 32.92
CA SER A 39 14.67 -8.84 34.15
C SER A 39 16.10 -9.39 34.35
N GLY A 40 17.12 -8.69 33.83
CA GLY A 40 18.54 -9.00 34.08
C GLY A 40 19.47 -8.92 32.86
N PRO A 41 20.81 -9.06 33.05
CA PRO A 41 21.83 -8.62 32.07
C PRO A 41 22.20 -9.65 31.00
N VAL A 42 21.49 -10.78 30.91
CA VAL A 42 21.81 -11.82 29.93
C VAL A 42 20.87 -11.59 28.74
N ALA A 43 21.40 -11.33 27.56
CA ALA A 43 20.56 -11.21 26.38
C ALA A 43 20.00 -12.57 25.96
N ALA A 44 18.89 -12.58 25.21
CA ALA A 44 18.54 -13.76 24.42
C ALA A 44 19.68 -14.06 23.42
N SER A 45 19.75 -15.29 22.94
CA SER A 45 20.52 -15.65 21.74
C SER A 45 19.58 -16.06 20.62
N GLU A 46 18.45 -16.68 20.96
CA GLU A 46 17.39 -17.11 20.05
C GLU A 46 16.06 -17.08 20.82
N VAL A 47 15.01 -16.61 20.16
CA VAL A 47 13.62 -16.71 20.64
C VAL A 47 12.81 -17.50 19.62
N VAL A 48 12.17 -18.57 20.06
CA VAL A 48 11.28 -19.39 19.24
C VAL A 48 9.89 -19.40 19.86
N CYS A 49 8.93 -18.74 19.23
CA CYS A 49 7.53 -18.73 19.65
C CYS A 49 6.69 -19.60 18.71
N THR A 50 5.95 -20.56 19.25
CA THR A 50 5.09 -21.46 18.47
C THR A 50 3.66 -21.39 18.96
N ALA A 51 2.71 -21.29 18.03
CA ALA A 51 1.29 -21.37 18.37
C ALA A 51 0.94 -22.77 18.88
N GLU A 52 0.23 -22.87 20.00
CA GLU A 52 -0.10 -24.17 20.61
C GLU A 52 -1.04 -25.01 19.73
N THR A 53 -1.85 -24.36 18.91
CA THR A 53 -2.84 -24.99 18.03
C THR A 53 -2.31 -25.29 16.63
N ASP A 54 -1.21 -24.66 16.22
CA ASP A 54 -0.58 -24.85 14.90
C ASP A 54 0.94 -24.82 15.03
N PRO A 55 1.60 -25.99 15.10
CA PRO A 55 3.06 -26.07 15.20
C PRO A 55 3.82 -25.50 14.00
N THR A 56 3.15 -25.25 12.88
CA THR A 56 3.77 -24.59 11.71
C THR A 56 3.81 -23.07 11.86
N GLU A 57 2.95 -22.50 12.69
CA GLU A 57 2.98 -21.08 13.05
C GLU A 57 4.09 -20.87 14.10
N ARG A 58 5.30 -20.67 13.59
CA ARG A 58 6.55 -20.59 14.36
C ARG A 58 7.30 -19.32 14.01
N HIS A 59 7.54 -18.49 15.02
CA HIS A 59 8.32 -17.26 14.91
C HIS A 59 9.72 -17.45 15.51
N VAL A 60 10.75 -17.05 14.76
CA VAL A 60 12.16 -17.23 15.13
C VAL A 60 12.88 -15.89 15.03
N VAL A 61 13.37 -15.40 16.16
CA VAL A 61 14.17 -14.17 16.21
C VAL A 61 15.54 -14.49 16.78
N ASP A 62 16.56 -14.26 15.96
CA ASP A 62 17.95 -14.27 16.39
C ASP A 62 18.32 -12.92 16.96
N GLY A 63 18.98 -12.87 18.12
CA GLY A 63 19.46 -11.58 18.62
C GLY A 63 19.94 -11.57 20.05
N SER A 64 21.00 -10.79 20.29
CA SER A 64 21.52 -10.44 21.61
C SER A 64 20.80 -9.22 22.18
N ALA A 65 19.50 -9.32 22.41
CA ALA A 65 18.71 -8.25 23.02
C ALA A 65 18.15 -8.65 24.40
N GLU A 66 18.05 -7.66 25.29
CA GLU A 66 17.33 -7.76 26.57
C GLU A 66 15.81 -7.60 26.38
N THR A 67 15.39 -7.19 25.17
CA THR A 67 14.00 -7.02 24.75
C THR A 67 13.85 -7.51 23.32
N VAL A 68 12.82 -8.32 23.07
CA VAL A 68 12.52 -8.87 21.74
C VAL A 68 11.09 -8.50 21.39
N GLU A 69 10.89 -7.83 20.26
CA GLU A 69 9.57 -7.51 19.74
C GLU A 69 9.22 -8.50 18.64
N LEU A 70 8.05 -9.10 18.77
CA LEU A 70 7.48 -10.05 17.82
C LEU A 70 6.29 -9.38 17.16
N TYR A 71 6.33 -9.31 15.84
CA TYR A 71 5.23 -8.80 15.02
C TYR A 71 4.67 -9.92 14.16
N GLY A 72 3.47 -9.71 13.62
CA GLY A 72 2.88 -10.66 12.71
C GLY A 72 2.27 -11.87 13.39
N LEU A 73 1.89 -11.82 14.67
CA LEU A 73 1.27 -12.96 15.36
C LEU A 73 -0.20 -13.14 14.91
N LEU A 74 -0.78 -14.32 15.12
CA LEU A 74 -2.21 -14.54 14.91
C LEU A 74 -3.02 -13.99 16.09
N ALA A 75 -4.22 -13.47 15.84
CA ALA A 75 -5.16 -13.03 16.86
C ALA A 75 -5.71 -14.21 17.68
N ASP A 76 -6.17 -13.94 18.91
CA ASP A 76 -6.80 -14.93 19.82
C ASP A 76 -6.06 -16.29 19.87
N THR A 77 -4.72 -16.25 19.85
CA THR A 77 -3.88 -17.44 19.70
C THR A 77 -2.93 -17.56 20.88
N ALA A 78 -2.86 -18.75 21.46
CA ALA A 78 -1.92 -19.05 22.53
C ALA A 78 -0.55 -19.41 21.95
N TYR A 79 0.49 -18.75 22.43
CA TYR A 79 1.87 -18.98 22.03
C TYR A 79 2.69 -19.47 23.22
N ARG A 80 3.59 -20.41 22.92
CA ARG A 80 4.67 -20.83 23.82
C ARG A 80 6.01 -20.46 23.20
N CYS A 81 6.76 -19.65 23.92
CA CYS A 81 8.07 -19.15 23.53
C CYS A 81 9.19 -19.82 24.33
N GLU A 82 10.14 -20.41 23.63
CA GLU A 82 11.41 -20.87 24.19
C GLU A 82 12.48 -19.81 23.91
N ILE A 83 13.12 -19.31 24.97
CA ILE A 83 14.09 -18.23 24.89
C ILE A 83 15.44 -18.78 25.34
N ALA A 84 16.33 -19.01 24.39
CA ALA A 84 17.70 -19.42 24.67
C ALA A 84 18.51 -18.20 25.15
N ALA A 85 19.25 -18.35 26.24
CA ALA A 85 20.13 -17.30 26.76
C ALA A 85 21.35 -17.90 27.47
N GLY A 86 22.48 -17.99 26.77
CA GLY A 86 23.64 -18.74 27.24
C GLY A 86 23.34 -20.24 27.27
N ASP A 87 23.54 -20.90 28.42
CA ASP A 87 23.21 -22.32 28.62
C ASP A 87 21.78 -22.54 29.17
N ALA A 88 21.01 -21.46 29.40
CA ALA A 88 19.66 -21.52 29.93
C ALA A 88 18.62 -21.41 28.81
N VAL A 89 17.48 -22.09 28.99
CA VAL A 89 16.28 -21.92 28.18
C VAL A 89 15.15 -21.53 29.12
N ASP A 90 14.65 -20.32 28.95
CA ASP A 90 13.46 -19.83 29.63
C ASP A 90 12.22 -20.10 28.78
N VAL A 91 11.07 -20.25 29.41
CA VAL A 91 9.79 -20.47 28.71
C VAL A 91 8.79 -19.40 29.14
N VAL A 92 8.24 -18.70 28.16
CA VAL A 92 7.16 -17.74 28.34
C VAL A 92 5.95 -18.20 27.54
N THR A 93 4.76 -18.04 28.10
CA THR A 93 3.51 -18.31 27.38
C THR A 93 2.63 -17.08 27.45
N PHE A 94 1.96 -16.76 26.35
CA PHE A 94 0.99 -15.67 26.29
C PHE A 94 -0.13 -16.01 25.31
N ARG A 95 -1.18 -15.19 25.31
CA ARG A 95 -2.26 -15.25 24.32
C ARG A 95 -2.43 -13.86 23.72
N THR A 96 -2.47 -13.76 22.41
CA THR A 96 -2.82 -12.52 21.72
C THR A 96 -4.31 -12.22 21.91
N GLU A 97 -4.67 -10.95 21.86
CA GLU A 97 -6.07 -10.52 21.99
C GLU A 97 -6.87 -10.87 20.71
N PRO A 98 -8.21 -10.98 20.79
CA PRO A 98 -9.05 -11.10 19.60
C PRO A 98 -9.00 -9.83 18.75
N LEU A 99 -9.28 -9.98 17.45
CA LEU A 99 -9.39 -8.84 16.53
C LEU A 99 -10.53 -7.90 16.96
N PRO A 100 -10.32 -6.57 16.87
CA PRO A 100 -11.39 -5.60 17.08
C PRO A 100 -12.56 -5.80 16.11
N GLU A 101 -13.80 -5.62 16.60
CA GLU A 101 -15.03 -5.79 15.80
C GLU A 101 -15.20 -4.75 14.68
N TRP A 102 -14.44 -3.65 14.70
CA TRP A 102 -14.48 -2.59 13.70
C TRP A 102 -13.55 -2.86 12.50
N LEU A 103 -12.70 -3.88 12.56
CA LEU A 103 -11.90 -4.26 11.41
C LEU A 103 -12.82 -4.85 10.32
N PRO A 104 -12.51 -4.63 9.04
CA PRO A 104 -13.25 -5.25 7.95
C PRO A 104 -13.09 -6.77 7.97
N SER A 105 -13.99 -7.46 7.28
CA SER A 105 -13.95 -8.91 7.11
C SER A 105 -13.86 -9.28 5.63
N TRP A 106 -13.24 -10.42 5.39
CA TRP A 106 -13.02 -10.96 4.05
C TRP A 106 -12.91 -12.48 4.12
N HIS A 107 -12.92 -13.09 2.94
CA HIS A 107 -12.65 -14.50 2.77
C HIS A 107 -11.71 -14.72 1.57
N LEU A 108 -11.05 -15.89 1.54
CA LEU A 108 -10.32 -16.34 0.37
C LEU A 108 -11.22 -17.20 -0.51
N GLU A 109 -11.25 -16.89 -1.81
CA GLU A 109 -11.82 -17.78 -2.82
C GLU A 109 -10.77 -18.77 -3.34
N GLU A 110 -9.53 -18.31 -3.50
CA GLU A 110 -8.37 -19.09 -3.97
C GLU A 110 -7.16 -18.84 -3.06
N ALA A 111 -6.34 -19.87 -2.82
CA ALA A 111 -5.26 -19.85 -1.83
C ALA A 111 -3.95 -20.52 -2.30
N ASP A 112 -3.72 -20.58 -3.61
CA ASP A 112 -2.55 -21.19 -4.27
C ASP A 112 -1.53 -20.13 -4.76
N GLY A 113 -1.44 -18.99 -4.07
CA GLY A 113 -0.48 -17.92 -4.36
C GLY A 113 0.97 -18.26 -4.04
N ASP A 114 1.87 -17.30 -4.29
CA ASP A 114 3.33 -17.42 -4.12
C ASP A 114 3.84 -17.62 -2.68
N GLY A 115 2.96 -17.50 -1.69
CA GLY A 115 3.31 -17.62 -0.28
C GLY A 115 3.83 -16.33 0.37
N ALA A 116 3.77 -15.20 -0.33
CA ALA A 116 4.11 -13.88 0.18
C ALA A 116 2.97 -13.25 1.00
N TYR A 117 3.34 -12.35 1.91
CA TYR A 117 2.36 -11.49 2.58
C TYR A 117 1.80 -10.47 1.59
N THR A 118 0.59 -9.97 1.85
CA THR A 118 -0.01 -8.87 1.09
C THR A 118 -0.26 -7.70 2.02
N ILE A 119 0.32 -6.54 1.72
CA ILE A 119 0.00 -5.27 2.36
C ILE A 119 -0.97 -4.50 1.47
N PHE A 120 -1.98 -3.88 2.06
CA PHE A 120 -2.93 -3.08 1.30
C PHE A 120 -3.61 -2.06 2.20
N ASN A 121 -4.14 -1.01 1.57
CA ASN A 121 -4.99 -0.06 2.27
C ASN A 121 -6.44 -0.58 2.27
N HIS A 122 -7.16 -0.25 3.33
CA HIS A 122 -8.60 -0.41 3.41
C HIS A 122 -9.22 0.92 3.80
N GLY A 123 -10.40 1.21 3.27
CA GLY A 123 -11.27 2.21 3.86
C GLY A 123 -12.72 1.99 3.50
N THR A 124 -13.53 3.03 3.57
CA THR A 124 -14.92 2.96 3.10
C THR A 124 -15.16 3.95 1.96
N ASP A 125 -16.11 3.60 1.08
CA ASP A 125 -16.52 4.51 0.00
C ASP A 125 -17.50 5.61 0.47
N GLU A 126 -17.83 5.62 1.77
CA GLU A 126 -18.74 6.59 2.38
C GLU A 126 -18.10 7.98 2.41
N ARG A 127 -18.70 8.94 1.69
CA ARG A 127 -18.18 10.31 1.52
C ARG A 127 -17.91 11.11 2.80
N ASN A 128 -18.42 10.70 3.96
CA ASN A 128 -18.34 11.47 5.21
C ASN A 128 -17.56 10.76 6.33
N ALA A 129 -17.06 9.55 6.11
CA ALA A 129 -16.36 8.74 7.11
C ALA A 129 -15.46 7.70 6.42
N ARG A 130 -14.43 8.17 5.72
CA ARG A 130 -13.50 7.33 4.95
C ARG A 130 -12.37 6.83 5.84
N GLU A 131 -12.71 6.19 6.95
CA GLU A 131 -11.70 5.60 7.85
C GLU A 131 -10.67 4.83 7.01
N ALA A 132 -9.38 5.06 7.25
CA ALA A 132 -8.32 4.42 6.50
C ALA A 132 -7.51 3.51 7.41
N LYS A 133 -7.19 2.34 6.90
CA LYS A 133 -6.41 1.32 7.58
C LYS A 133 -5.35 0.80 6.64
N ILE A 134 -4.24 0.36 7.20
CA ILE A 134 -3.26 -0.44 6.47
C ILE A 134 -3.33 -1.84 7.08
N LEU A 135 -3.42 -2.85 6.24
CA LEU A 135 -3.58 -4.24 6.64
C LEU A 135 -2.48 -5.08 6.01
N VAL A 136 -1.95 -6.04 6.76
CA VAL A 136 -1.05 -7.08 6.23
C VAL A 136 -1.66 -8.44 6.50
N VAL A 137 -1.91 -9.21 5.45
CA VAL A 137 -2.43 -10.59 5.54
C VAL A 137 -1.38 -11.59 5.09
N ASP A 138 -1.45 -12.78 5.66
CA ASP A 138 -0.67 -13.93 5.17
C ASP A 138 -1.30 -14.60 3.95
N PRO A 139 -0.62 -15.56 3.31
CA PRO A 139 -1.14 -16.28 2.13
C PRO A 139 -2.48 -16.98 2.36
N GLU A 140 -2.81 -17.33 3.60
CA GLU A 140 -4.11 -17.91 3.97
C GLU A 140 -5.16 -16.84 4.33
N GLY A 141 -4.88 -15.57 4.04
CA GLY A 141 -5.79 -14.45 4.22
C GLY A 141 -5.98 -14.08 5.70
N ARG A 142 -5.10 -14.51 6.60
CA ARG A 142 -5.23 -14.18 8.03
C ARG A 142 -4.50 -12.87 8.30
N LEU A 143 -5.17 -11.96 9.00
CA LEU A 143 -4.57 -10.68 9.40
C LEU A 143 -3.37 -10.91 10.32
N ARG A 144 -2.26 -10.26 10.01
CA ARG A 144 -0.96 -10.35 10.71
C ARG A 144 -0.55 -9.04 11.34
N TRP A 145 -0.96 -7.93 10.74
CA TRP A 145 -0.69 -6.60 11.26
C TRP A 145 -1.73 -5.64 10.71
N TYR A 146 -2.04 -4.60 11.49
CA TYR A 146 -2.84 -3.49 11.00
C TYR A 146 -2.38 -2.19 11.63
N TYR A 147 -2.68 -1.08 10.95
CA TYR A 147 -2.52 0.26 11.46
C TYR A 147 -3.76 1.08 11.16
N ASP A 148 -4.30 1.73 12.20
CA ASP A 148 -5.44 2.65 12.07
C ASP A 148 -4.91 4.04 11.70
N VAL A 149 -5.06 4.41 10.44
CA VAL A 149 -4.48 5.64 9.90
C VAL A 149 -5.24 6.83 10.48
N PRO A 150 -4.56 7.86 11.02
CA PRO A 150 -5.23 8.99 11.66
C PRO A 150 -5.80 10.01 10.66
N TYR A 151 -6.27 9.54 9.50
CA TYR A 151 -6.80 10.32 8.38
C TYR A 151 -7.96 9.59 7.70
N ASP A 152 -8.92 10.35 7.19
CA ASP A 152 -9.99 9.83 6.34
C ASP A 152 -9.50 9.79 4.87
N ALA A 153 -8.91 8.68 4.44
CA ALA A 153 -8.16 8.56 3.18
C ALA A 153 -8.37 7.17 2.51
N ALA A 154 -9.49 6.95 1.82
CA ALA A 154 -9.76 5.65 1.20
C ALA A 154 -8.88 5.36 -0.04
N ASP A 155 -8.40 6.40 -0.71
CA ASP A 155 -7.46 6.39 -1.85
C ASP A 155 -6.02 6.67 -1.38
N LEU A 156 -5.63 5.96 -0.32
CA LEU A 156 -4.32 6.02 0.31
C LEU A 156 -3.34 5.09 -0.39
N ASP A 157 -2.19 5.64 -0.78
CA ASP A 157 -1.05 4.88 -1.24
C ASP A 157 -0.33 4.22 -0.04
N VAL A 158 0.17 3.00 -0.23
CA VAL A 158 0.89 2.28 0.81
C VAL A 158 1.96 1.37 0.22
N SER A 159 3.15 1.43 0.82
CA SER A 159 4.27 0.58 0.43
C SER A 159 5.09 0.11 1.63
N PHE A 160 5.67 -1.08 1.51
CA PHE A 160 6.65 -1.57 2.47
C PHE A 160 8.07 -1.23 2.04
N LEU A 161 8.81 -0.48 2.86
CA LEU A 161 10.15 0.02 2.50
C LEU A 161 11.28 -0.95 2.88
N GLY A 162 10.97 -2.04 3.58
CA GLY A 162 11.98 -2.92 4.19
C GLY A 162 12.26 -2.56 5.65
N ASP A 163 12.98 -3.43 6.35
CA ASP A 163 13.43 -3.23 7.74
C ASP A 163 12.30 -2.86 8.74
N GLY A 164 11.05 -3.24 8.44
CA GLY A 164 9.89 -2.93 9.28
C GLY A 164 9.35 -1.50 9.11
N GLU A 165 9.72 -0.80 8.05
CA GLU A 165 9.22 0.53 7.72
C GLU A 165 8.09 0.46 6.68
N VAL A 166 7.02 1.21 6.92
CA VAL A 166 5.85 1.33 6.02
C VAL A 166 5.68 2.79 5.65
N LEU A 167 5.59 3.07 4.36
CA LEU A 167 5.20 4.37 3.81
C LEU A 167 3.70 4.38 3.55
N TYR A 168 3.03 5.46 3.92
CA TYR A 168 1.69 5.76 3.43
C TYR A 168 1.52 7.24 3.08
N GLY A 169 0.60 7.58 2.19
CA GLY A 169 0.30 8.97 1.86
C GLY A 169 -0.80 9.13 0.81
N GLY A 170 -1.25 10.37 0.62
CA GLY A 170 -2.29 10.70 -0.35
C GLY A 170 -3.70 10.68 0.23
N GLY A 171 -4.65 10.13 -0.53
CA GLY A 171 -6.06 10.07 -0.16
C GLY A 171 -6.73 11.39 0.24
N TYR A 172 -6.23 12.52 -0.31
CA TYR A 172 -6.71 13.88 -0.05
C TYR A 172 -6.57 14.38 1.40
N ALA A 173 -5.86 13.65 2.25
CA ALA A 173 -5.77 13.96 3.68
C ALA A 173 -4.44 13.58 4.33
N ALA A 174 -3.83 12.47 3.92
CA ALA A 174 -2.65 11.93 4.56
C ALA A 174 -1.37 12.49 3.89
N PRO A 175 -0.51 13.24 4.62
CA PRO A 175 0.82 13.52 4.12
C PRO A 175 1.64 12.23 4.04
N PRO A 176 2.58 12.12 3.07
CA PRO A 176 3.56 11.04 3.07
C PRO A 176 4.20 10.88 4.45
N THR A 177 4.08 9.68 5.01
CA THR A 177 4.50 9.37 6.39
C THR A 177 5.13 7.99 6.41
N VAL A 178 6.32 7.88 6.99
CA VAL A 178 6.98 6.60 7.28
C VAL A 178 6.77 6.26 8.74
N ILE A 179 6.27 5.06 8.99
CA ILE A 179 6.11 4.49 10.33
C ILE A 179 6.91 3.19 10.46
N ASP A 180 7.31 2.86 11.68
CA ASP A 180 7.75 1.49 11.99
C ASP A 180 6.56 0.54 12.23
N LEU A 181 6.82 -0.76 12.36
CA LEU A 181 5.80 -1.76 12.69
C LEU A 181 5.14 -1.53 14.06
N ALA A 182 5.68 -0.67 14.94
CA ALA A 182 5.04 -0.25 16.18
C ALA A 182 4.04 0.92 15.99
N GLY A 183 3.97 1.49 14.78
CA GLY A 183 3.18 2.68 14.48
C GLY A 183 3.87 4.00 14.89
N THR A 184 5.16 3.96 15.24
CA THR A 184 5.95 5.15 15.53
C THR A 184 6.21 5.90 14.23
N VAL A 185 5.83 7.18 14.18
CA VAL A 185 6.18 8.04 13.05
C VAL A 185 7.69 8.31 13.05
N LEU A 186 8.37 7.85 12.00
CA LEU A 186 9.80 8.04 11.76
C LEU A 186 10.05 9.28 10.92
N LEU A 187 9.28 9.45 9.84
CA LEU A 187 9.30 10.58 8.93
C LEU A 187 7.89 11.01 8.60
N ARG A 188 7.71 12.30 8.32
CA ARG A 188 6.45 12.86 7.84
C ARG A 188 6.77 14.08 6.98
N ALA A 189 6.16 14.12 5.80
CA ALA A 189 6.30 15.25 4.89
C ALA A 189 5.76 16.54 5.49
N VAL A 190 6.35 17.65 5.06
CA VAL A 190 5.88 19.00 5.36
C VAL A 190 4.42 19.17 4.94
N ASP A 191 3.67 19.94 5.72
CA ASP A 191 2.27 20.21 5.41
C ASP A 191 2.17 21.08 4.15
N VAL A 192 1.33 20.63 3.21
CA VAL A 192 0.88 21.35 2.02
C VAL A 192 -0.65 21.46 2.07
N ASP A 193 -1.27 22.07 1.05
CA ASP A 193 -2.74 22.20 1.03
C ASP A 193 -3.43 20.83 0.99
N VAL A 194 -3.08 19.98 0.01
CA VAL A 194 -3.63 18.62 -0.14
C VAL A 194 -2.62 17.71 -0.83
N TYR A 195 -2.24 16.61 -0.17
CA TYR A 195 -1.64 15.44 -0.81
C TYR A 195 -2.74 14.51 -1.32
N HIS A 196 -2.61 13.98 -2.53
CA HIS A 196 -3.60 13.08 -3.13
C HIS A 196 -2.94 11.87 -3.80
N HIS A 197 -3.68 10.78 -3.88
CA HIS A 197 -3.43 9.52 -4.61
C HIS A 197 -2.06 8.80 -4.51
N HIS A 198 -0.90 9.45 -4.63
CA HIS A 198 0.40 8.79 -4.77
C HIS A 198 1.43 9.33 -3.79
N ALA A 199 2.16 8.41 -3.14
CA ALA A 199 3.32 8.66 -2.33
C ALA A 199 4.27 7.45 -2.40
N GLU A 200 5.49 7.65 -2.91
CA GLU A 200 6.44 6.55 -3.16
C GLU A 200 7.86 6.99 -2.78
N GLN A 201 8.66 6.07 -2.25
CA GLN A 201 10.10 6.27 -2.06
C GLN A 201 10.86 5.83 -3.32
N LEU A 202 11.73 6.69 -3.83
CA LEU A 202 12.60 6.40 -4.97
C LEU A 202 13.90 5.72 -4.52
N ASP A 203 14.59 5.04 -5.44
CA ASP A 203 15.86 4.33 -5.20
C ASP A 203 16.98 5.19 -4.56
N ASP A 204 16.95 6.51 -4.77
CA ASP A 204 17.92 7.45 -4.19
C ASP A 204 17.54 7.96 -2.79
N GLY A 205 16.44 7.43 -2.23
CA GLY A 205 15.89 7.77 -0.93
C GLY A 205 15.04 9.05 -0.91
N THR A 206 14.88 9.75 -2.04
CA THR A 206 13.91 10.84 -2.17
C THR A 206 12.49 10.27 -2.25
N PHE A 207 11.48 11.13 -2.07
CA PHE A 207 10.08 10.71 -2.11
C PHE A 207 9.34 11.48 -3.19
N VAL A 208 8.56 10.80 -4.02
CA VAL A 208 7.64 11.43 -4.95
C VAL A 208 6.24 11.44 -4.35
N ALA A 209 5.53 12.56 -4.46
CA ALA A 209 4.15 12.70 -4.03
C ALA A 209 3.37 13.58 -5.00
N LEU A 210 2.05 13.40 -5.01
CA LEU A 210 1.15 14.29 -5.75
C LEU A 210 0.42 15.25 -4.80
N THR A 211 0.37 16.52 -5.20
CA THR A 211 -0.33 17.58 -4.47
C THR A 211 -1.30 18.34 -5.39
N ILE A 212 -2.27 19.04 -4.78
CA ILE A 212 -3.17 19.94 -5.53
C ILE A 212 -2.48 21.30 -5.70
N ASP A 213 -2.43 21.78 -6.94
CA ASP A 213 -1.96 23.13 -7.29
C ASP A 213 -2.96 23.76 -8.28
N PRO A 214 -3.77 24.76 -7.90
CA PRO A 214 -4.82 25.30 -8.76
C PRO A 214 -4.29 25.85 -10.10
N ASN A 215 -4.94 25.43 -11.19
CA ASN A 215 -4.68 25.96 -12.53
C ASN A 215 -5.61 27.14 -12.86
N THR A 216 -5.20 28.02 -13.78
CA THR A 216 -6.01 29.13 -14.29
C THR A 216 -5.69 29.51 -15.75
N ASP A 217 -6.69 29.98 -16.48
CA ASP A 217 -6.53 30.67 -17.77
C ASP A 217 -6.61 32.21 -17.65
N GLY A 218 -6.60 32.71 -16.41
CA GLY A 218 -6.82 34.13 -16.06
C GLY A 218 -8.29 34.56 -16.02
N SER A 219 -9.23 33.71 -16.44
CA SER A 219 -10.68 33.95 -16.38
C SER A 219 -11.39 33.02 -15.39
N ALA A 220 -10.96 31.77 -15.33
CA ALA A 220 -11.45 30.74 -14.43
C ALA A 220 -10.28 30.04 -13.71
N GLU A 221 -10.60 29.37 -12.61
CA GLU A 221 -9.69 28.53 -11.84
C GLU A 221 -10.32 27.14 -11.71
N TRP A 222 -9.49 26.10 -11.72
CA TRP A 222 -9.89 24.71 -11.54
C TRP A 222 -8.78 23.93 -10.82
N THR A 223 -9.09 22.72 -10.34
CA THR A 223 -8.13 21.81 -9.72
C THR A 223 -7.05 21.45 -10.73
N GLY A 224 -5.84 21.96 -10.50
CA GLY A 224 -4.62 21.44 -11.09
C GLY A 224 -3.87 20.58 -10.07
N MET A 225 -2.78 19.99 -10.53
CA MET A 225 -1.96 19.07 -9.74
C MET A 225 -0.48 19.44 -9.88
N GLU A 226 0.28 19.14 -8.83
CA GLU A 226 1.74 19.22 -8.80
C GLU A 226 2.31 17.84 -8.47
N ILE A 227 3.40 17.49 -9.17
CA ILE A 227 4.29 16.40 -8.78
C ILE A 227 5.41 17.04 -7.97
N GLU A 228 5.65 16.54 -6.77
CA GLU A 228 6.77 16.96 -5.93
C GLU A 228 7.70 15.78 -5.68
N ILE A 229 9.00 16.00 -5.88
CA ILE A 229 10.04 15.12 -5.35
C ILE A 229 10.63 15.84 -4.13
N LEU A 230 10.45 15.24 -2.97
CA LEU A 230 10.92 15.70 -1.67
C LEU A 230 12.30 15.12 -1.37
N ASP A 231 13.12 15.85 -0.62
CA ASP A 231 14.38 15.35 -0.09
C ASP A 231 14.16 14.12 0.83
N PRO A 232 15.21 13.32 1.14
CA PRO A 232 15.04 12.13 1.98
C PRO A 232 14.51 12.39 3.40
N ALA A 233 14.54 13.63 3.89
CA ALA A 233 13.93 14.00 5.16
C ALA A 233 12.46 14.43 5.02
N MET A 234 11.92 14.48 3.81
CA MET A 234 10.60 15.01 3.43
C MET A 234 10.35 16.46 3.91
N THR A 235 11.41 17.27 3.96
CA THR A 235 11.38 18.66 4.46
C THR A 235 11.40 19.73 3.38
N GLU A 236 11.94 19.41 2.21
CA GLU A 236 12.09 20.35 1.10
C GLU A 236 11.79 19.67 -0.25
N THR A 237 11.04 20.36 -1.12
CA THR A 237 10.86 19.95 -2.51
C THR A 237 12.14 20.21 -3.30
N VAL A 238 12.78 19.15 -3.80
CA VAL A 238 14.03 19.21 -4.59
C VAL A 238 13.77 19.27 -6.10
N TRP A 239 12.58 18.86 -6.53
CA TRP A 239 12.10 19.00 -7.90
C TRP A 239 10.58 19.05 -7.91
N SER A 240 9.98 19.82 -8.82
CA SER A 240 8.54 19.77 -9.03
C SER A 240 8.11 20.07 -10.47
N TRP A 241 6.91 19.63 -10.80
CA TRP A 241 6.26 19.93 -12.07
C TRP A 241 4.75 20.13 -11.86
N ARG A 242 4.20 21.20 -12.43
CA ARG A 242 2.79 21.60 -12.26
C ARG A 242 2.02 21.48 -13.56
N THR A 243 0.75 21.07 -13.48
CA THR A 243 -0.15 21.03 -14.64
C THR A 243 -0.33 22.39 -15.31
N GLN A 244 -0.19 23.52 -14.58
CA GLN A 244 -0.25 24.86 -15.17
C GLN A 244 0.80 25.04 -16.27
N ARG A 245 1.98 24.45 -16.11
CA ARG A 245 3.03 24.50 -17.13
C ARG A 245 2.57 23.88 -18.44
N GLY A 246 1.89 22.73 -18.38
CA GLY A 246 1.36 22.07 -19.58
C GLY A 246 0.30 22.90 -20.30
N ILE A 247 -0.47 23.71 -19.56
CA ILE A 247 -1.42 24.68 -20.11
C ILE A 247 -0.68 25.84 -20.78
N ASP A 248 0.30 26.43 -20.11
CA ASP A 248 1.08 27.56 -20.60
C ASP A 248 1.86 27.20 -21.87
N GLU A 249 2.35 25.96 -21.95
CA GLU A 249 3.03 25.40 -23.12
C GLU A 249 2.07 24.90 -24.21
N GLY A 250 0.77 24.83 -23.92
CA GLY A 250 -0.29 24.56 -24.88
C GLY A 250 -0.46 23.08 -25.27
N TRP A 251 -0.03 22.15 -24.43
CA TRP A 251 -0.22 20.71 -24.66
C TRP A 251 -1.17 20.04 -23.67
N LEU A 252 -1.47 20.68 -22.54
CA LEU A 252 -2.71 20.42 -21.80
C LEU A 252 -3.75 21.46 -22.20
N GLU A 253 -5.01 21.05 -22.26
CA GLU A 253 -6.12 21.95 -22.56
C GLU A 253 -6.77 22.48 -21.28
N ALA A 254 -7.13 23.77 -21.28
CA ALA A 254 -7.98 24.33 -20.24
C ALA A 254 -9.41 23.75 -20.39
N PRO A 255 -10.06 23.34 -19.30
CA PRO A 255 -11.38 22.74 -19.38
C PRO A 255 -12.43 23.76 -19.81
N LEU A 256 -13.38 23.31 -20.63
CA LEU A 256 -14.58 24.09 -20.95
C LEU A 256 -15.57 24.13 -19.77
N ALA A 257 -15.54 23.11 -18.90
CA ALA A 257 -16.35 22.97 -17.69
C ALA A 257 -15.76 21.88 -16.77
N GLY A 258 -16.11 21.93 -15.50
CA GLY A 258 -15.70 20.94 -14.49
C GLY A 258 -14.50 21.41 -13.67
N ASP A 259 -14.46 20.96 -12.42
CA ASP A 259 -13.47 21.45 -11.45
C ASP A 259 -12.18 20.61 -11.47
N ASP A 260 -12.19 19.38 -11.98
CA ASP A 260 -11.01 18.48 -11.99
C ASP A 260 -10.82 17.79 -13.35
N PRO A 261 -10.17 18.46 -14.31
CA PRO A 261 -10.09 17.98 -15.69
C PRO A 261 -9.00 16.94 -15.94
N TYR A 262 -7.98 16.85 -15.08
CA TYR A 262 -6.83 15.97 -15.32
C TYR A 262 -6.83 14.77 -14.39
N HIS A 263 -7.18 14.96 -13.11
CA HIS A 263 -7.23 13.91 -12.09
C HIS A 263 -5.99 12.99 -12.15
N MET A 264 -4.81 13.58 -11.94
CA MET A 264 -3.57 12.81 -11.89
C MET A 264 -3.62 11.88 -10.68
N ASN A 265 -3.53 10.57 -10.89
CA ASN A 265 -3.73 9.57 -9.84
C ASN A 265 -2.48 8.73 -9.54
N SER A 266 -1.43 8.87 -10.35
CA SER A 266 -0.17 8.16 -10.18
C SER A 266 0.93 8.84 -10.98
N VAL A 267 2.17 8.61 -10.55
CA VAL A 267 3.37 9.09 -11.23
C VAL A 267 4.47 8.05 -11.07
N ALA A 268 5.09 7.63 -12.18
CA ALA A 268 6.31 6.83 -12.14
C ALA A 268 7.53 7.73 -12.38
N VAL A 269 8.60 7.55 -11.61
CA VAL A 269 9.88 8.26 -11.80
C VAL A 269 10.95 7.24 -12.15
N LEU A 270 11.36 7.18 -13.42
CA LEU A 270 12.30 6.18 -13.92
C LEU A 270 13.50 6.87 -14.55
N ALA A 271 14.66 6.70 -13.94
CA ALA A 271 15.92 7.30 -14.38
C ALA A 271 15.79 8.81 -14.63
N ASP A 272 15.80 9.23 -15.90
CA ASP A 272 15.74 10.60 -16.39
C ASP A 272 14.35 11.04 -16.88
N ALA A 273 13.31 10.26 -16.59
CA ALA A 273 11.94 10.56 -17.01
C ALA A 273 10.94 10.50 -15.84
N VAL A 274 9.86 11.28 -15.98
CA VAL A 274 8.69 11.28 -15.08
C VAL A 274 7.45 11.00 -15.92
N TYR A 275 6.61 10.07 -15.45
CA TYR A 275 5.43 9.58 -16.17
C TYR A 275 4.15 9.82 -15.35
N PRO A 276 3.60 11.04 -15.33
CA PRO A 276 2.27 11.26 -14.77
C PRO A 276 1.18 10.53 -15.56
N SER A 277 0.27 9.88 -14.83
CA SER A 277 -0.98 9.31 -15.35
C SER A 277 -2.15 10.25 -15.08
N PHE A 278 -2.78 10.74 -16.13
CA PHE A 278 -3.91 11.66 -16.09
C PHE A 278 -5.21 10.90 -16.36
N ARG A 279 -5.88 10.45 -15.29
CA ARG A 279 -7.09 9.63 -15.37
C ARG A 279 -8.20 10.28 -16.21
N ASN A 280 -8.45 11.58 -16.03
CA ASN A 280 -9.56 12.26 -16.71
C ASN A 280 -9.22 12.75 -18.13
N ALA A 281 -7.93 12.79 -18.47
CA ALA A 281 -7.43 13.13 -19.80
C ALA A 281 -7.09 11.89 -20.64
N GLU A 282 -7.24 10.68 -20.08
CA GLU A 282 -6.94 9.40 -20.73
C GLU A 282 -5.50 9.33 -21.24
N ALA A 283 -4.55 9.86 -20.47
CA ALA A 283 -3.20 10.07 -20.94
C ALA A 283 -2.12 9.67 -19.94
N VAL A 284 -1.05 9.06 -20.44
CA VAL A 284 0.25 9.00 -19.75
C VAL A 284 1.21 9.89 -20.52
N VAL A 285 1.91 10.79 -19.84
CA VAL A 285 2.84 11.72 -20.47
C VAL A 285 4.25 11.40 -20.03
N LYS A 286 5.22 11.36 -20.95
CA LYS A 286 6.64 11.34 -20.58
C LYS A 286 7.18 12.75 -20.49
N LEU A 287 7.72 13.11 -19.34
CA LEU A 287 8.44 14.36 -19.09
C LEU A 287 9.94 14.06 -18.95
N ASP A 288 10.80 14.90 -19.51
CA ASP A 288 12.24 14.89 -19.20
C ASP A 288 12.41 15.36 -17.75
N ARG A 289 13.00 14.55 -16.88
CA ARG A 289 13.15 14.87 -15.44
C ARG A 289 14.07 16.07 -15.23
N SER A 290 15.05 16.30 -16.10
CA SER A 290 16.02 17.39 -15.93
C SER A 290 15.45 18.76 -16.32
N THR A 291 14.61 18.83 -17.35
CA THR A 291 14.04 20.08 -17.86
C THR A 291 12.57 20.26 -17.52
N GLY A 292 11.85 19.19 -17.22
CA GLY A 292 10.39 19.13 -17.10
C GLY A 292 9.65 19.31 -18.44
N ASP A 293 10.36 19.21 -19.57
CA ASP A 293 9.77 19.34 -20.90
C ASP A 293 8.98 18.08 -21.26
N ARG A 294 7.84 18.25 -21.94
CA ARG A 294 7.08 17.14 -22.52
C ARG A 294 7.89 16.47 -23.64
N VAL A 295 8.05 15.15 -23.55
CA VAL A 295 8.65 14.31 -24.59
C VAL A 295 7.57 13.76 -25.51
N TRP A 296 6.56 13.08 -24.94
CA TRP A 296 5.42 12.54 -25.68
C TRP A 296 4.20 12.34 -24.77
N THR A 297 3.03 12.18 -25.38
CA THR A 297 1.77 11.80 -24.72
C THR A 297 1.24 10.49 -25.31
N LEU A 298 1.03 9.47 -24.48
CA LEU A 298 0.37 8.22 -24.83
C LEU A 298 -1.11 8.29 -24.43
N GLY A 299 -2.01 7.91 -25.33
CA GLY A 299 -3.47 7.92 -25.10
C GLY A 299 -4.24 8.14 -26.41
N PRO A 300 -5.59 8.08 -26.37
CA PRO A 300 -6.43 8.21 -27.57
C PRO A 300 -6.29 9.54 -28.31
N GLU A 301 -6.00 10.62 -27.59
CA GLU A 301 -5.76 11.97 -28.15
C GLU A 301 -4.26 12.34 -28.10
N GLY A 302 -3.38 11.35 -27.92
CA GLY A 302 -1.93 11.53 -27.76
C GLY A 302 -1.14 11.54 -29.08
N ASP A 303 0.18 11.44 -28.94
CA ASP A 303 1.14 11.41 -30.05
C ASP A 303 1.22 10.02 -30.73
N PHE A 304 0.73 8.97 -30.07
CA PHE A 304 0.88 7.58 -30.52
C PHE A 304 -0.29 7.12 -31.41
N THR A 305 0.02 6.34 -32.44
CA THR A 305 -1.00 5.58 -33.20
C THR A 305 -1.18 4.19 -32.60
N LEU A 306 -2.42 3.83 -32.23
CA LEU A 306 -2.75 2.47 -31.80
C LEU A 306 -2.81 1.54 -33.00
N LEU A 307 -2.09 0.43 -32.92
CA LEU A 307 -2.03 -0.59 -33.96
C LEU A 307 -2.61 -1.91 -33.48
N ASP A 308 -3.35 -2.57 -34.37
CA ASP A 308 -3.79 -3.94 -34.19
C ASP A 308 -2.62 -4.93 -34.38
N ALA A 309 -2.89 -6.23 -34.16
CA ALA A 309 -1.89 -7.29 -34.32
C ALA A 309 -1.31 -7.42 -35.75
N LEU A 310 -1.94 -6.81 -36.76
CA LEU A 310 -1.50 -6.79 -38.15
C LEU A 310 -0.76 -5.49 -38.52
N GLY A 311 -0.64 -4.55 -37.59
CA GLY A 311 -0.01 -3.25 -37.80
C GLY A 311 -0.90 -2.22 -38.51
N ALA A 312 -2.21 -2.45 -38.57
CA ALA A 312 -3.18 -1.46 -39.04
C ALA A 312 -3.73 -0.65 -37.86
N PRO A 313 -4.32 0.55 -38.08
CA PRO A 313 -4.96 1.29 -37.01
C PRO A 313 -6.02 0.45 -36.29
N ALA A 314 -5.88 0.32 -34.97
CA ALA A 314 -6.81 -0.41 -34.11
C ALA A 314 -8.05 0.45 -33.78
N ASP A 315 -9.07 -0.20 -33.19
CA ASP A 315 -10.24 0.50 -32.68
C ASP A 315 -9.83 1.40 -31.50
N ALA A 316 -10.37 2.62 -31.43
CA ALA A 316 -10.09 3.53 -30.31
C ALA A 316 -10.52 2.95 -28.96
N ALA A 317 -11.50 2.05 -28.94
CA ALA A 317 -11.92 1.34 -27.74
C ALA A 317 -10.81 0.44 -27.14
N GLU A 318 -9.76 0.11 -27.89
CA GLU A 318 -8.62 -0.69 -27.40
C GLU A 318 -7.58 0.14 -26.61
N TRP A 319 -7.67 1.47 -26.59
CA TRP A 319 -6.89 2.29 -25.65
C TRP A 319 -7.26 2.01 -24.19
N PHE A 320 -6.42 2.44 -23.25
CA PHE A 320 -6.80 2.50 -21.85
C PHE A 320 -7.71 3.72 -21.58
N TYR A 321 -8.56 3.61 -20.56
CA TYR A 321 -9.56 4.61 -20.20
C TYR A 321 -9.79 4.62 -18.67
N GLY A 322 -9.54 5.76 -18.04
CA GLY A 322 -9.58 5.97 -16.60
C GLY A 322 -8.50 5.19 -15.87
N ALA A 323 -7.35 4.94 -16.51
CA ALA A 323 -6.34 4.04 -15.99
C ALA A 323 -5.80 4.49 -14.63
N HIS A 324 -5.47 3.51 -13.78
CA HIS A 324 -4.79 3.70 -12.51
C HIS A 324 -3.44 2.98 -12.51
N ALA A 325 -2.52 3.53 -11.71
CA ALA A 325 -1.19 3.03 -11.42
C ALA A 325 -0.50 2.31 -12.61
N PRO A 326 -0.18 3.03 -13.71
CA PRO A 326 0.54 2.41 -14.80
C PRO A 326 1.92 1.95 -14.34
N GLU A 327 2.20 0.66 -14.45
CA GLU A 327 3.49 0.07 -14.14
C GLU A 327 4.34 -0.03 -15.41
N HIS A 328 5.56 0.50 -15.36
CA HIS A 328 6.44 0.62 -16.52
C HIS A 328 7.56 -0.42 -16.48
N ASP A 329 7.71 -1.19 -17.57
CA ASP A 329 8.83 -2.12 -17.80
C ASP A 329 9.40 -1.94 -19.21
N GLY A 330 10.40 -1.06 -19.33
CA GLY A 330 11.07 -0.79 -20.60
C GLY A 330 10.12 -0.24 -21.67
N ASP A 331 9.83 -1.04 -22.71
CA ASP A 331 8.89 -0.69 -23.78
C ASP A 331 7.45 -1.14 -23.50
N ARG A 332 7.18 -1.61 -22.29
CA ARG A 332 5.87 -2.10 -21.84
C ARG A 332 5.33 -1.24 -20.73
N ILE A 333 4.01 -1.08 -20.73
CA ILE A 333 3.27 -0.44 -19.64
C ILE A 333 2.05 -1.30 -19.33
N LEU A 334 1.92 -1.73 -18.09
CA LEU A 334 0.78 -2.45 -17.55
C LEU A 334 -0.18 -1.44 -16.92
N PHE A 335 -1.47 -1.59 -17.18
CA PHE A 335 -2.49 -0.67 -16.70
C PHE A 335 -3.61 -1.43 -16.00
N HIS A 336 -4.05 -0.91 -14.86
CA HIS A 336 -5.40 -1.15 -14.38
C HIS A 336 -6.34 -0.21 -15.15
N ASP A 337 -6.91 -0.71 -16.26
CA ASP A 337 -7.74 0.05 -17.19
C ASP A 337 -9.21 -0.05 -16.80
N ASN A 338 -9.71 0.94 -16.05
CA ASN A 338 -11.07 0.99 -15.52
C ASN A 338 -12.19 1.06 -16.58
N GLY A 339 -11.86 1.36 -17.85
CA GLY A 339 -12.86 1.58 -18.89
C GLY A 339 -13.71 2.85 -18.71
N PHE A 340 -13.25 3.81 -17.90
CA PHE A 340 -13.99 5.05 -17.64
C PHE A 340 -14.13 5.88 -18.91
N ARG A 341 -15.37 6.17 -19.33
CA ARG A 341 -15.65 6.88 -20.61
C ARG A 341 -15.17 6.16 -21.88
N ARG A 342 -14.78 4.87 -21.81
CA ARG A 342 -14.45 4.06 -22.99
C ARG A 342 -15.57 4.19 -24.04
N PRO A 343 -15.24 4.44 -25.32
CA PRO A 343 -16.20 4.33 -26.40
C PRO A 343 -16.75 2.90 -26.50
N GLY A 344 -18.08 2.76 -26.44
CA GLY A 344 -18.73 1.44 -26.52
C GLY A 344 -18.97 0.80 -25.16
N GLU A 345 -18.58 -0.47 -25.03
CA GLU A 345 -18.77 -1.25 -23.80
C GLU A 345 -17.80 -0.78 -22.72
N ARG A 346 -18.30 -0.61 -21.50
CA ARG A 346 -17.46 -0.23 -20.36
C ARG A 346 -17.14 -1.48 -19.56
N THR A 347 -15.86 -1.79 -19.49
CA THR A 347 -15.32 -2.93 -18.78
C THR A 347 -13.96 -2.53 -18.22
N THR A 348 -13.69 -3.02 -17.01
CA THR A 348 -12.36 -2.97 -16.43
C THR A 348 -11.56 -4.15 -16.95
N ARG A 349 -10.30 -3.89 -17.24
CA ARG A 349 -9.35 -4.92 -17.64
C ARG A 349 -7.97 -4.56 -17.12
N ILE A 350 -7.16 -5.58 -16.90
CA ILE A 350 -5.72 -5.39 -16.86
C ILE A 350 -5.23 -5.44 -18.30
N VAL A 351 -4.49 -4.42 -18.75
CA VAL A 351 -3.99 -4.37 -20.12
C VAL A 351 -2.51 -4.04 -20.13
N GLU A 352 -1.74 -4.84 -20.85
CA GLU A 352 -0.35 -4.56 -21.14
C GLU A 352 -0.25 -3.99 -22.55
N MET A 353 0.33 -2.80 -22.66
CA MET A 353 0.64 -2.18 -23.94
C MET A 353 2.13 -2.19 -24.20
N VAL A 354 2.53 -2.44 -25.44
CA VAL A 354 3.91 -2.23 -25.91
C VAL A 354 3.94 -0.93 -26.72
N ILE A 355 4.91 -0.07 -26.44
CA ILE A 355 5.12 1.20 -27.11
C ILE A 355 6.44 1.20 -27.89
N ASP A 356 6.43 1.83 -29.07
CA ASP A 356 7.64 2.18 -29.82
C ASP A 356 7.75 3.71 -29.82
N GLU A 357 8.62 4.24 -28.95
CA GLU A 357 8.81 5.69 -28.82
C GLU A 357 9.41 6.33 -30.08
N ALA A 358 10.13 5.58 -30.91
CA ALA A 358 10.74 6.10 -32.13
C ALA A 358 9.71 6.19 -33.28
N ALA A 359 8.81 5.21 -33.37
CA ALA A 359 7.73 5.18 -34.35
C ALA A 359 6.47 5.92 -33.88
N LEU A 360 6.35 6.20 -32.58
CA LEU A 360 5.13 6.69 -31.91
C LEU A 360 3.95 5.77 -32.22
N THR A 361 4.13 4.48 -31.96
CA THR A 361 3.08 3.46 -32.12
C THR A 361 2.91 2.67 -30.86
N ALA A 362 1.67 2.32 -30.52
CA ALA A 362 1.35 1.48 -29.39
C ALA A 362 0.51 0.28 -29.87
N ARG A 363 0.55 -0.82 -29.12
CA ARG A 363 -0.32 -1.98 -29.36
C ARG A 363 -0.62 -2.68 -28.06
N VAL A 364 -1.81 -3.26 -27.93
CA VAL A 364 -2.12 -4.19 -26.85
C VAL A 364 -1.29 -5.46 -27.06
N ALA A 365 -0.54 -5.87 -26.05
CA ALA A 365 0.28 -7.08 -26.06
C ALA A 365 -0.38 -8.24 -25.32
N TRP A 366 -1.11 -7.92 -24.26
CA TRP A 366 -1.83 -8.87 -23.43
C TRP A 366 -2.96 -8.14 -22.69
N GLU A 367 -4.04 -8.85 -22.38
CA GLU A 367 -5.13 -8.33 -21.56
C GLU A 367 -5.79 -9.45 -20.75
N TYR A 368 -6.39 -9.05 -19.62
CA TYR A 368 -7.21 -9.91 -18.78
C TYR A 368 -8.42 -9.15 -18.25
N THR A 369 -9.57 -9.80 -18.25
CA THR A 369 -10.82 -9.30 -17.64
C THR A 369 -11.68 -10.49 -17.22
N GLU A 370 -12.69 -10.23 -16.39
CA GLU A 370 -13.64 -11.21 -15.90
C GLU A 370 -15.06 -10.83 -16.32
N PRO A 371 -15.98 -11.82 -16.47
CA PRO A 371 -17.35 -11.53 -16.87
C PRO A 371 -18.05 -10.55 -15.92
N GLY A 372 -18.50 -9.41 -16.46
CA GLY A 372 -19.22 -8.40 -15.69
C GLY A 372 -18.32 -7.46 -14.89
N TRP A 373 -16.99 -7.55 -15.03
CA TRP A 373 -16.07 -6.66 -14.33
C TRP A 373 -16.12 -5.24 -14.90
N TYR A 374 -16.61 -4.32 -14.09
CA TYR A 374 -16.49 -2.89 -14.32
C TYR A 374 -16.43 -2.11 -13.00
N GLU A 375 -15.27 -1.53 -12.74
CA GLU A 375 -15.01 -0.59 -11.66
C GLU A 375 -14.55 0.75 -12.24
N PRO A 376 -15.35 1.84 -12.14
CA PRO A 376 -15.07 3.10 -12.83
C PRO A 376 -13.91 3.89 -12.23
N ILE A 377 -13.49 3.59 -11.01
CA ILE A 377 -12.48 4.31 -10.24
C ILE A 377 -11.59 3.32 -9.49
N TRP A 378 -10.45 3.81 -9.00
CA TRP A 378 -9.54 3.08 -8.13
C TRP A 378 -9.01 1.78 -8.76
N GLY A 379 -8.23 1.06 -7.97
CA GLY A 379 -7.58 -0.16 -8.37
C GLY A 379 -6.13 0.08 -8.78
N ASP A 380 -5.45 -1.04 -8.90
CA ASP A 380 -4.00 -1.11 -8.96
C ASP A 380 -3.57 -2.37 -9.68
N VAL A 381 -2.35 -2.38 -10.22
CA VAL A 381 -1.77 -3.55 -10.84
C VAL A 381 -0.25 -3.53 -10.75
N ASP A 382 0.33 -4.66 -10.36
CA ASP A 382 1.77 -4.87 -10.29
C ASP A 382 2.18 -6.21 -10.89
N ARG A 383 3.33 -6.24 -11.56
CA ARG A 383 4.02 -7.46 -11.92
C ARG A 383 4.82 -7.95 -10.72
N LEU A 384 4.58 -9.20 -10.36
CA LEU A 384 5.35 -9.87 -9.32
C LEU A 384 6.65 -10.48 -9.87
N GLU A 385 7.65 -10.69 -9.01
CA GLU A 385 8.95 -11.27 -9.38
C GLU A 385 8.84 -12.66 -10.03
N ASN A 386 7.82 -13.43 -9.64
CA ASN A 386 7.53 -14.76 -10.22
C ASN A 386 6.90 -14.67 -11.63
N GLY A 387 6.62 -13.47 -12.14
CA GLY A 387 5.99 -13.20 -13.42
C GLY A 387 4.46 -13.15 -13.38
N HIS A 388 3.84 -13.41 -12.22
CA HIS A 388 2.41 -13.23 -12.02
C HIS A 388 2.04 -11.73 -11.98
N VAL A 389 0.74 -11.46 -11.94
CA VAL A 389 0.18 -10.12 -11.82
C VAL A 389 -0.65 -10.04 -10.55
N LEU A 390 -0.31 -9.13 -9.64
CA LEU A 390 -1.17 -8.73 -8.53
C LEU A 390 -2.07 -7.61 -9.03
N TYR A 391 -3.36 -7.65 -8.70
CA TYR A 391 -4.26 -6.54 -9.00
C TYR A 391 -5.26 -6.32 -7.88
N THR A 392 -5.60 -5.05 -7.68
CA THR A 392 -6.68 -4.63 -6.78
C THR A 392 -7.89 -4.25 -7.64
N ARG A 393 -8.94 -5.08 -7.59
CA ARG A 393 -10.26 -4.72 -8.11
C ARG A 393 -11.00 -3.94 -7.03
N ALA A 394 -10.79 -2.64 -7.02
CA ALA A 394 -11.40 -1.75 -6.04
C ALA A 394 -12.87 -1.45 -6.39
N HIS A 395 -13.79 -1.84 -5.51
CA HIS A 395 -15.21 -1.57 -5.71
C HIS A 395 -15.64 -0.24 -5.06
N CYS A 396 -16.56 0.47 -5.73
CA CYS A 396 -17.24 1.64 -5.17
C CYS A 396 -18.75 1.43 -5.25
N GLY A 397 -19.34 0.82 -4.21
CA GLY A 397 -20.78 0.61 -4.07
C GLY A 397 -21.59 1.92 -4.12
N THR A 398 -21.05 3.04 -3.65
CA THR A 398 -21.66 4.37 -3.77
C THR A 398 -21.69 4.86 -5.22
N CYS A 399 -20.70 4.47 -6.03
CA CYS A 399 -20.61 4.80 -7.45
C CYS A 399 -21.51 3.88 -8.30
N LEU A 400 -21.65 2.63 -7.88
CA LEU A 400 -22.37 1.56 -8.56
C LEU A 400 -23.44 0.92 -7.63
N PRO A 401 -24.49 1.66 -7.23
CA PRO A 401 -25.42 1.20 -6.18
C PRO A 401 -26.29 -0.01 -6.54
N ASP A 402 -26.31 -0.40 -7.81
CA ASP A 402 -27.05 -1.57 -8.30
C ASP A 402 -26.12 -2.79 -8.54
N ASP A 403 -24.80 -2.63 -8.35
CA ASP A 403 -23.81 -3.69 -8.50
C ASP A 403 -23.50 -4.30 -7.12
N PRO A 404 -23.66 -5.61 -6.91
CA PRO A 404 -23.40 -6.26 -5.64
C PRO A 404 -21.95 -6.76 -5.48
N SER A 405 -21.05 -6.43 -6.42
CA SER A 405 -19.63 -6.79 -6.32
C SER A 405 -18.99 -6.16 -5.08
N THR A 406 -17.83 -6.68 -4.67
CA THR A 406 -17.06 -6.12 -3.55
C THR A 406 -15.62 -5.91 -4.00
N THR A 407 -14.83 -5.23 -3.17
CA THR A 407 -13.40 -5.06 -3.42
C THR A 407 -12.70 -6.41 -3.35
N GLU A 408 -11.83 -6.69 -4.31
CA GLU A 408 -11.03 -7.92 -4.38
C GLU A 408 -9.55 -7.57 -4.59
N ILE A 409 -8.66 -8.37 -4.00
CA ILE A 409 -7.22 -8.37 -4.31
C ILE A 409 -6.87 -9.76 -4.81
N ALA A 410 -6.23 -9.86 -5.96
CA ALA A 410 -6.02 -11.13 -6.62
C ALA A 410 -4.65 -11.24 -7.30
N GLU A 411 -4.11 -12.45 -7.29
CA GLU A 411 -2.89 -12.83 -8.02
C GLU A 411 -3.28 -13.71 -9.22
N LEU A 412 -2.84 -13.31 -10.40
CA LEU A 412 -3.13 -13.95 -11.68
C LEU A 412 -1.86 -14.51 -12.29
N ASP A 413 -1.91 -15.78 -12.70
CA ASP A 413 -0.93 -16.35 -13.63
C ASP A 413 -1.27 -15.89 -15.06
N PRO A 414 -0.45 -15.02 -15.70
CA PRO A 414 -0.77 -14.48 -17.02
C PRO A 414 -0.57 -15.48 -18.16
N GLU A 415 0.12 -16.61 -17.95
CA GLU A 415 0.29 -17.66 -18.96
C GLU A 415 -0.96 -18.52 -19.07
N THR A 416 -1.58 -18.85 -17.95
CA THR A 416 -2.77 -19.71 -17.88
C THR A 416 -4.08 -18.94 -17.77
N LEU A 417 -4.01 -17.65 -17.43
CA LEU A 417 -5.14 -16.77 -17.11
C LEU A 417 -5.97 -17.27 -15.90
N SER A 418 -5.35 -18.04 -15.00
CA SER A 418 -5.98 -18.46 -13.76
C SER A 418 -5.61 -17.54 -12.61
N VAL A 419 -6.61 -17.11 -11.86
CA VAL A 419 -6.40 -16.49 -10.55
C VAL A 419 -5.99 -17.58 -9.58
N VAL A 420 -4.80 -17.44 -9.00
CA VAL A 420 -4.18 -18.42 -8.10
C VAL A 420 -4.37 -18.05 -6.63
N TRP A 421 -4.62 -16.77 -6.33
CA TRP A 421 -4.94 -16.28 -5.01
C TRP A 421 -5.97 -15.16 -5.12
N ARG A 422 -6.98 -15.15 -4.26
CA ARG A 422 -8.01 -14.10 -4.25
C ARG A 422 -8.58 -13.87 -2.86
N LEU A 423 -8.41 -12.66 -2.37
CA LEU A 423 -9.09 -12.12 -1.19
C LEU A 423 -10.27 -11.26 -1.62
N VAL A 424 -11.44 -11.53 -1.03
CA VAL A 424 -12.70 -10.86 -1.35
C VAL A 424 -13.24 -10.22 -0.08
N MET A 425 -13.43 -8.90 -0.09
CA MET A 425 -14.06 -8.16 1.01
C MET A 425 -15.52 -8.55 1.12
N ASP A 426 -16.04 -8.62 2.35
CA ASP A 426 -17.42 -9.07 2.59
C ASP A 426 -18.46 -7.94 2.41
N ASP A 427 -18.07 -6.66 2.59
CA ASP A 427 -18.96 -5.51 2.46
C ASP A 427 -18.78 -4.79 1.11
N VAL A 428 -19.89 -4.36 0.50
CA VAL A 428 -19.93 -3.60 -0.76
C VAL A 428 -19.37 -2.17 -0.61
N HIS A 429 -19.32 -1.67 0.62
CA HIS A 429 -18.78 -0.35 0.94
C HIS A 429 -17.33 -0.39 1.41
N ASP A 430 -16.73 -1.58 1.54
CA ASP A 430 -15.29 -1.71 1.75
C ASP A 430 -14.55 -1.26 0.49
N ALA A 431 -13.81 -0.16 0.63
CA ALA A 431 -12.95 0.39 -0.40
C ALA A 431 -11.54 -0.19 -0.27
N GLY A 432 -10.90 -0.40 -1.42
CA GLY A 432 -9.46 -0.59 -1.54
C GLY A 432 -8.90 0.38 -2.56
N TYR A 433 -7.59 0.59 -2.56
CA TYR A 433 -6.94 1.44 -3.54
C TYR A 433 -5.71 0.75 -4.14
N ARG A 434 -4.73 0.37 -3.31
CA ARG A 434 -3.49 -0.28 -3.72
C ARG A 434 -3.10 -1.44 -2.82
N ALA A 435 -2.31 -2.36 -3.37
CA ALA A 435 -1.82 -3.54 -2.66
C ALA A 435 -0.48 -3.99 -3.20
N GLU A 436 0.44 -4.42 -2.31
CA GLU A 436 1.76 -4.93 -2.69
C GLU A 436 2.01 -6.30 -2.06
N ARG A 437 2.87 -7.10 -2.71
CA ARG A 437 3.45 -8.30 -2.08
C ARG A 437 4.67 -7.95 -1.26
N ILE A 438 4.77 -8.57 -0.09
CA ILE A 438 5.95 -8.51 0.77
C ILE A 438 6.54 -9.91 0.89
N ASP A 439 7.81 -10.05 0.54
CA ASP A 439 8.55 -11.30 0.74
C ASP A 439 8.42 -11.81 2.18
N GLY A 440 8.20 -13.11 2.33
CA GLY A 440 7.93 -13.74 3.62
C GLY A 440 9.04 -13.54 4.66
N CYS A 441 10.29 -13.35 4.23
CA CYS A 441 11.43 -13.08 5.11
C CYS A 441 11.61 -11.59 5.43
N ALA A 442 10.93 -10.68 4.75
CA ALA A 442 11.23 -9.25 4.81
C ALA A 442 10.54 -8.52 5.97
N ILE A 443 9.37 -9.00 6.44
CA ILE A 443 8.55 -8.27 7.42
C ILE A 443 8.40 -8.98 8.77
N PHE A 444 8.15 -10.30 8.79
CA PHE A 444 7.90 -11.04 10.02
C PHE A 444 8.85 -12.23 10.16
N ALA A 445 9.18 -12.55 11.40
CA ALA A 445 10.09 -13.64 11.73
C ALA A 445 9.41 -15.03 11.63
N ASN A 446 8.45 -15.23 10.74
CA ASN A 446 7.66 -16.46 10.65
C ASN A 446 8.32 -17.50 9.73
N ALA A 447 8.79 -18.60 10.33
CA ALA A 447 9.47 -19.70 9.63
C ALA A 447 8.56 -20.47 8.66
N ARG A 448 7.24 -20.27 8.70
CA ARG A 448 6.30 -20.82 7.70
C ARG A 448 6.48 -20.18 6.32
N TYR A 449 6.74 -18.88 6.29
CA TYR A 449 6.83 -18.10 5.04
C TYR A 449 8.25 -17.62 4.75
N CYS A 450 9.15 -17.72 5.72
CA CYS A 450 10.57 -17.49 5.51
C CYS A 450 11.36 -18.79 5.62
N ALA A 451 11.76 -19.35 4.48
CA ALA A 451 12.54 -20.58 4.42
C ALA A 451 13.98 -20.45 4.96
N ALA A 452 14.44 -19.23 5.25
CA ALA A 452 15.77 -18.95 5.79
C ALA A 452 15.87 -19.07 7.32
N LEU A 453 14.73 -19.20 8.03
CA LEU A 453 14.63 -19.24 9.50
C LEU A 453 14.52 -20.65 10.12
#